data_AF-A0AAE7JT94-F1
#
_entry.id   AF-A0AAE7JT94-F1
#
_cell.length_a   1.000
_cell.length_b   1.000
_cell.length_c   1.000
_cell.angle_alpha   90.00
_cell.angle_beta   90.00
_cell.angle_gamma   90.00
#
_symmetry.space_group_name_H-M   'P 1'
#
loop_
_entity.id
_entity.type
_entity.pdbx_description
1 polymer ?
#
loop_
_entity_poly.entity_id
_entity_poly.type
_entity_poly.pdbx_seq_one_letter_code
_entity_poly.pdbx_strand_id
1 'polypeptide(L)'
;MSELTVFWKKEAVGKILDPQPDNFHLCGKWQPIASNYLDDFINDIQETEDSLVCVGSEEKGLTGVVCAVPDEYIDVLIRDSYKNLHEL
;
A
#
# COMPACT_ATOMS: atom_id res chain seq x y z
N MET A 1 -14.17 -10.63 -7.33
CA MET A 1 -13.58 -9.71 -6.34
C MET A 1 -12.18 -9.41 -6.80
N SER A 2 -11.86 -8.14 -6.94
CA SER A 2 -10.50 -7.69 -7.31
C SER A 2 -9.71 -7.54 -6.01
N GLU A 3 -8.49 -8.07 -5.95
CA GLU A 3 -7.58 -7.87 -4.83
C GLU A 3 -6.27 -7.28 -5.34
N LEU A 4 -5.66 -6.40 -4.55
CA LEU A 4 -4.36 -5.83 -4.83
C LEU A 4 -3.42 -6.05 -3.66
N THR A 5 -2.25 -6.62 -3.92
CA THR A 5 -1.22 -6.80 -2.88
C THR A 5 -0.52 -5.48 -2.62
N VAL A 6 -0.30 -5.17 -1.35
CA VAL A 6 0.49 -4.03 -0.87
C VAL A 6 1.88 -4.52 -0.48
N PHE A 7 2.88 -3.88 -1.05
CA PHE A 7 4.29 -4.15 -0.81
C PHE A 7 4.93 -2.95 -0.13
N TRP A 8 5.70 -3.20 0.91
CA TRP A 8 6.54 -2.21 1.58
C TRP A 8 7.97 -2.75 1.60
N LYS A 9 8.95 -1.95 1.18
CA LYS A 9 10.36 -2.37 1.01
C LYS A 9 10.52 -3.66 0.17
N LYS A 10 9.66 -3.84 -0.86
CA LYS A 10 9.56 -5.04 -1.73
C LYS A 10 8.99 -6.29 -1.07
N GLU A 11 8.58 -6.20 0.20
CA GLU A 11 7.98 -7.30 0.94
C GLU A 11 6.46 -7.12 1.01
N ALA A 12 5.71 -8.21 0.85
CA ALA A 12 4.26 -8.16 0.95
C ALA A 12 3.84 -7.99 2.42
N VAL A 13 3.04 -6.96 2.70
CA VAL A 13 2.55 -6.63 4.05
C VAL A 13 1.03 -6.81 4.19
N GLY A 14 0.29 -6.77 3.07
CA GLY A 14 -1.13 -7.07 3.08
C GLY A 14 -1.80 -6.96 1.73
N LYS A 15 -3.13 -6.96 1.72
CA LYS A 15 -3.96 -6.85 0.53
C LYS A 15 -5.05 -5.81 0.73
N ILE A 16 -5.40 -5.14 -0.35
CA ILE A 16 -6.59 -4.31 -0.49
C ILE A 16 -7.66 -5.14 -1.17
N LEU A 17 -8.75 -5.45 -0.47
CA LEU A 17 -9.92 -6.12 -1.02
C LEU A 17 -10.93 -5.09 -1.50
N ASP A 18 -11.56 -5.39 -2.65
CA ASP A 18 -12.54 -4.52 -3.32
C ASP A 18 -12.04 -3.08 -3.52
N PRO A 19 -10.83 -2.88 -4.08
CA PRO A 19 -10.20 -1.58 -4.21
C PRO A 19 -11.08 -0.60 -5.00
N GLN A 20 -11.29 0.58 -4.42
CA GLN A 20 -12.01 1.71 -4.99
C GLN A 20 -11.01 2.86 -5.21
N PRO A 21 -10.57 3.10 -6.45
CA PRO A 21 -9.80 4.29 -6.77
C PRO A 21 -10.72 5.53 -6.71
N ASP A 22 -10.30 6.57 -5.99
CA ASP A 22 -10.96 7.88 -5.93
C ASP A 22 -9.95 8.99 -6.16
N ASN A 23 -9.96 9.58 -7.36
CA ASN A 23 -9.04 10.66 -7.78
C ASN A 23 -7.56 10.35 -7.50
N PHE A 24 -7.07 10.71 -6.32
CA PHE A 24 -5.69 10.53 -5.86
C PHE A 24 -5.54 9.45 -4.78
N HIS A 25 -6.61 8.79 -4.39
CA HIS A 25 -6.64 7.79 -3.33
C HIS A 25 -7.00 6.42 -3.88
N LEU A 26 -6.45 5.38 -3.25
CA LEU A 26 -6.86 4.00 -3.44
C LEU A 26 -7.30 3.45 -2.10
N CYS A 27 -8.62 3.34 -1.93
CA CYS A 27 -9.22 2.86 -0.69
C CYS A 27 -9.73 1.43 -0.85
N GLY A 28 -9.76 0.67 0.23
CA GLY A 28 -10.43 -0.63 0.24
C GLY A 28 -10.30 -1.32 1.57
N LYS A 29 -10.91 -2.50 1.68
CA LYS A 29 -10.80 -3.29 2.90
C LYS A 29 -9.38 -3.80 3.06
N TRP A 30 -8.82 -3.61 4.24
CA TRP A 30 -7.48 -4.06 4.55
C TRP A 30 -7.50 -5.51 5.00
N GLN A 31 -6.62 -6.33 4.41
CA GLN A 31 -6.35 -7.67 4.88
C GLN A 31 -4.84 -7.81 5.12
N PRO A 32 -4.37 -7.78 6.37
CA PRO A 32 -2.96 -7.97 6.68
C PRO A 32 -2.52 -9.39 6.29
N ILE A 33 -1.28 -9.51 5.81
CA ILE A 33 -0.62 -10.80 5.61
C ILE A 33 0.31 -11.03 6.78
N ALA A 34 0.29 -12.22 7.37
CA ALA A 34 1.26 -12.61 8.39
C ALA A 34 2.67 -12.61 7.78
N SER A 35 3.41 -11.54 8.06
CA SER A 35 4.75 -11.25 7.54
C SER A 35 5.58 -10.66 8.66
N ASN A 36 6.87 -10.98 8.71
CA ASN A 36 7.80 -10.38 9.68
C ASN A 36 7.93 -8.86 9.50
N TYR A 37 7.50 -8.34 8.34
CA TYR A 37 7.58 -6.93 7.99
C TYR A 37 6.29 -6.16 8.28
N LEU A 38 5.21 -6.83 8.69
CA LEU A 38 3.95 -6.16 8.99
C LEU A 38 4.09 -5.25 10.20
N ASP A 39 4.65 -5.73 11.31
CA ASP A 39 4.84 -4.93 12.52
C ASP A 39 5.77 -3.74 12.26
N ASP A 40 6.85 -3.95 11.51
CA ASP A 40 7.78 -2.88 11.11
C ASP A 40 7.08 -1.83 10.22
N PHE A 41 6.23 -2.26 9.30
CA PHE A 41 5.44 -1.36 8.46
C PHE A 41 4.45 -0.53 9.28
N ILE A 42 3.74 -1.14 10.24
CA ILE A 42 2.83 -0.41 11.13
C ILE A 42 3.60 0.61 11.98
N ASN A 43 4.75 0.22 12.51
CA ASN A 43 5.61 1.12 13.29
C ASN A 43 6.12 2.30 12.43
N ASP A 44 6.54 2.04 11.19
CA ASP A 44 7.02 3.06 10.25
C ASP A 44 5.93 4.12 9.98
N ILE A 45 4.67 3.72 9.79
CA ILE A 45 3.54 4.66 9.62
C ILE A 45 3.34 5.49 10.87
N GLN A 46 3.43 4.88 12.06
CA GLN A 46 3.25 5.58 13.34
C GLN A 46 4.35 6.59 13.63
N GLU A 47 5.59 6.31 13.22
CA GLU A 47 6.75 7.19 13.47
C GLU A 47 6.88 8.31 12.45
N THR A 48 6.60 8.02 11.17
CA THR A 48 6.87 8.94 10.06
C THR A 48 5.64 9.67 9.53
N GLU A 49 4.45 9.24 9.94
CA GLU A 49 3.15 9.68 9.41
C GLU A 49 2.95 9.42 7.90
N ASP A 50 3.95 8.87 7.19
CA ASP A 50 3.95 8.63 5.75
C ASP A 50 4.85 7.42 5.38
N SER A 51 4.26 6.23 5.18
CA SER A 51 5.00 5.08 4.65
C SER A 51 4.78 4.88 3.16
N LEU A 52 5.86 4.92 2.37
CA LEU A 52 5.82 4.63 0.94
C LEU A 52 5.54 3.15 0.68
N VAL A 53 4.48 2.87 -0.07
CA VAL A 53 4.07 1.53 -0.46
C VAL A 53 3.91 1.43 -1.97
N CYS A 54 3.96 0.20 -2.44
CA CYS A 54 3.59 -0.16 -3.78
C CYS A 54 2.36 -1.07 -3.78
N VAL A 55 1.42 -0.85 -4.68
CA VAL A 55 0.18 -1.63 -4.74
C VAL A 55 0.02 -2.26 -6.13
N GLY A 56 -0.25 -3.56 -6.19
CA GLY A 56 -0.50 -4.31 -7.43
C GLY A 56 0.71 -5.08 -7.95
N SER A 57 1.16 -4.84 -9.18
CA SER A 57 2.30 -5.51 -9.80
C SER A 57 3.21 -4.52 -10.52
N GLU A 58 4.45 -4.89 -10.86
CA GLU A 58 5.36 -3.94 -11.54
C GLU A 58 4.79 -3.40 -12.87
N GLU A 59 3.99 -4.21 -13.57
CA GLU A 59 3.44 -3.84 -14.88
C GLU A 59 2.16 -2.99 -14.83
N LYS A 60 1.42 -3.01 -13.73
CA LYS A 60 0.10 -2.34 -13.61
C LYS A 60 -0.16 -1.70 -12.24
N GLY A 61 0.84 -1.68 -11.38
CA GLY A 61 0.76 -1.18 -10.03
C GLY A 61 0.96 0.31 -9.95
N LEU A 62 0.78 0.81 -8.73
CA LEU A 62 0.97 2.20 -8.37
C LEU A 62 1.83 2.32 -7.13
N THR A 63 2.39 3.50 -6.94
CA THR A 63 3.15 3.88 -5.75
C THR A 63 2.38 4.95 -5.02
N GLY A 64 2.36 4.84 -3.70
CA GLY A 64 1.61 5.75 -2.87
C GLY A 64 2.14 5.75 -1.45
N VAL A 65 1.54 6.59 -0.62
CA VAL A 65 1.86 6.66 0.80
C VAL A 65 0.64 6.26 1.62
N VAL A 66 0.89 5.53 2.70
CA VAL A 66 -0.11 5.23 3.71
C VAL A 66 0.11 6.21 4.86
N CYS A 67 -0.85 7.12 5.03
CA CYS A 67 -0.76 8.20 6.02
C CYS A 67 -1.42 7.86 7.38
N ALA A 68 -2.03 6.68 7.48
CA ALA A 68 -2.71 6.21 8.70
C ALA A 68 -2.59 4.71 8.83
N VAL A 69 -2.39 4.21 10.06
CA VAL A 69 -2.33 2.78 10.35
C VAL A 69 -3.63 2.11 9.92
N PRO A 70 -3.59 1.13 8.99
CA PRO A 70 -4.80 0.48 8.49
C PRO A 70 -5.36 -0.48 9.54
N ASP A 71 -6.68 -0.40 9.78
CA ASP A 71 -7.42 -1.30 10.68
C ASP A 71 -8.33 -2.26 9.88
N GLU A 72 -9.57 -1.89 9.62
CA GLU A 72 -10.53 -2.53 8.73
C GLU A 72 -10.36 -2.06 7.28
N TYR A 73 -9.86 -0.84 7.10
CA TYR A 73 -9.67 -0.20 5.80
C TYR A 73 -8.26 0.36 5.67
N ILE A 74 -7.79 0.44 4.44
CA ILE A 74 -6.55 1.12 4.07
C ILE A 74 -6.88 2.23 3.08
N ASP A 75 -6.21 3.36 3.26
CA ASP A 75 -6.19 4.49 2.34
C ASP A 75 -4.75 4.70 1.87
N VAL A 76 -4.54 4.63 0.55
CA VAL A 76 -3.25 4.87 -0.09
C VAL A 76 -3.36 6.12 -0.93
N LEU A 77 -2.64 7.17 -0.55
CA LEU A 77 -2.50 8.38 -1.37
C LEU A 77 -1.54 8.07 -2.53
N ILE A 78 -2.09 7.97 -3.74
CA ILE A 78 -1.36 7.68 -4.98
C ILE A 78 -0.41 8.84 -5.28
N ARG A 79 0.88 8.51 -5.41
CA ARG A 79 1.94 9.45 -5.81
C ARG A 79 2.27 9.32 -7.28
N ASP A 80 2.44 8.09 -7.77
CA ASP A 80 2.81 7.82 -9.16
C ASP A 80 2.42 6.39 -9.58
N SER A 81 2.73 6.03 -10.82
CA SER A 81 2.68 4.67 -11.33
C SER A 81 3.93 3.88 -10.90
N TYR A 82 3.76 2.57 -10.62
CA TYR A 82 4.86 1.71 -10.17
C TYR A 82 6.00 1.64 -11.21
N LYS A 83 5.66 1.75 -12.49
CA LYS A 83 6.64 1.75 -13.59
C LYS A 83 7.68 2.86 -13.49
N ASN A 84 7.32 4.00 -12.90
CA ASN A 84 8.22 5.14 -12.75
C ASN A 84 9.19 4.97 -11.57
N LEU A 85 9.01 3.95 -10.72
CA LEU A 85 9.90 3.69 -9.59
C LEU A 85 11.27 3.10 -10.01
N HIS A 86 11.40 2.63 -11.25
CA HIS A 86 12.68 2.18 -11.83
C HIS A 86 13.54 3.34 -12.37
N GLU A 87 13.04 4.59 -12.36
CA GLU A 87 13.80 5.78 -12.78
C GLU A 87 14.43 6.56 -11.60
N LEU A 88 14.37 6.04 -10.37
CA LEU A 88 14.99 6.62 -9.16
C LEU A 88 16.26 5.88 -8.72
#